data_AF-A0A1G9W412-F1
#
_entry.id   AF-A0A1G9W412-F1
#
_cell.length_a   1.000
_cell.length_b   1.000
_cell.length_c   1.000
_cell.angle_alpha   90.00
_cell.angle_beta   90.00
_cell.angle_gamma   90.00
#
_symmetry.space_group_name_H-M   'P 1'
#
loop_
_entity.id
_entity.type
_entity.pdbx_description
1 polymer ?
#
loop_
_entity_poly.entity_id
_entity_poly.type
_entity_poly.pdbx_seq_one_letter_code
_entity_poly.pdbx_strand_id
1 'polypeptide(L)'
;MIQTIETGNYVAHLHPMSGEGVLVCPNPSRNVWLGAESVHEADWNAMIRRLDAVGYELSDDERGHAPVECGQTRDGRAIVGLFGRDPIVTDPPLDLIAAGSQALMLRARVTS
;
A
#
# COMPACT_ATOMS: atom_id res chain seq x y z
N MET A 1 -4.81 -11.11 10.56
CA MET A 1 -3.79 -10.31 11.29
C MET A 1 -3.22 -9.30 10.30
N ILE A 2 -3.05 -8.03 10.69
CA ILE A 2 -2.49 -7.00 9.80
C ILE A 2 -1.03 -6.78 10.15
N GLN A 3 -0.16 -6.84 9.14
CA GLN A 3 1.26 -6.49 9.24
C GLN A 3 1.46 -5.06 8.73
N THR A 4 2.31 -4.27 9.38
CA THR A 4 2.67 -2.92 8.95
C THR A 4 4.15 -2.85 8.60
N ILE A 5 4.47 -2.21 7.48
CA ILE A 5 5.86 -1.92 7.05
C ILE A 5 5.98 -0.41 6.85
N GLU A 6 7.00 0.19 7.44
CA GLU A 6 7.27 1.63 7.36
C GLU A 6 8.64 1.87 6.71
N THR A 7 8.68 2.72 5.69
CA THR A 7 9.90 3.13 5.00
C THR A 7 9.83 4.60 4.67
N GLY A 8 10.66 5.42 5.34
CA GLY A 8 10.55 6.87 5.23
C GLY A 8 9.14 7.35 5.62
N ASN A 9 8.48 8.08 4.72
CA ASN A 9 7.11 8.55 4.92
C ASN A 9 6.02 7.63 4.33
N TYR A 10 6.41 6.47 3.79
CA TYR A 10 5.47 5.47 3.27
C TYR A 10 5.09 4.45 4.35
N VAL A 11 3.82 4.08 4.38
CA VAL A 11 3.29 3.08 5.32
C VAL A 11 2.46 2.06 4.56
N ALA A 12 2.90 0.80 4.55
CA ALA A 12 2.15 -0.31 4.00
C ALA A 12 1.42 -1.07 5.11
N HIS A 13 0.16 -1.42 4.87
CA HIS A 13 -0.61 -2.36 5.69
C HIS A 13 -0.96 -3.57 4.84
N LEU A 14 -0.62 -4.75 5.35
CA LEU A 14 -0.72 -6.01 4.63
C LEU A 14 -1.62 -6.96 5.39
N HIS A 15 -2.46 -7.71 4.68
CA HIS A 15 -3.27 -8.79 5.23
C HIS A 15 -2.82 -10.13 4.60
N PRO A 16 -1.82 -10.82 5.18
CA PRO A 16 -1.25 -12.04 4.60
C PRO A 16 -2.26 -13.18 4.39
N MET A 17 -3.36 -13.17 5.14
CA MET A 17 -4.39 -14.19 5.02
C MET A 17 -5.17 -14.09 3.71
N SER A 18 -5.54 -12.87 3.28
CA SER A 18 -6.26 -12.67 2.01
C SER A 18 -5.34 -12.30 0.85
N GLY A 19 -4.08 -11.91 1.13
CA GLY A 19 -3.18 -11.35 0.13
C GLY A 19 -3.43 -9.87 -0.17
N GLU A 20 -4.44 -9.24 0.42
CA GLU A 20 -4.69 -7.82 0.20
C GLU A 20 -3.70 -6.95 0.97
N GLY A 21 -3.43 -5.76 0.44
CA GLY A 21 -2.72 -4.72 1.17
C GLY A 21 -3.02 -3.34 0.61
N VAL A 22 -2.61 -2.32 1.37
CA VAL A 22 -2.66 -0.93 0.95
C VAL A 22 -1.38 -0.22 1.32
N LEU A 23 -0.94 0.71 0.47
CA LEU A 23 0.21 1.58 0.70
C LEU A 23 -0.26 3.02 0.81
N VAL A 24 -0.01 3.64 1.96
CA VAL A 24 -0.22 5.06 2.18
C VAL A 24 1.01 5.82 1.70
N CYS A 25 0.84 6.63 0.66
CA CYS A 25 1.87 7.47 0.08
C CYS A 25 2.10 8.72 0.94
N PRO A 26 3.29 9.34 0.91
CA PRO A 26 3.53 10.62 1.57
C PRO A 26 2.75 11.74 0.88
N ASN A 27 2.52 12.84 1.59
CA ASN A 27 1.89 14.01 1.00
C ASN A 27 2.86 14.65 -0.02
N PRO A 28 2.48 14.80 -1.31
CA PRO A 28 3.37 15.33 -2.34
C PRO A 28 3.94 16.71 -2.00
N SER A 29 3.17 17.56 -1.30
CA SER A 29 3.59 18.91 -0.90
C SER A 29 4.74 18.91 0.12
N ARG A 30 5.01 17.79 0.79
CA ARG A 30 6.09 17.63 1.76
C ARG A 30 7.37 17.05 1.16
N ASN A 31 7.41 16.87 -0.16
CA ASN A 31 8.60 16.35 -0.81
C ASN A 31 9.78 17.32 -0.65
N VAL A 32 10.92 16.78 -0.26
CA VAL A 32 12.17 17.52 -0.16
C VAL A 32 13.03 17.14 -1.36
N TRP A 33 13.54 18.16 -2.04
CA TRP A 33 14.40 18.02 -3.20
C TRP A 33 15.85 18.34 -2.84
N LEU A 34 16.77 17.47 -3.24
CA LEU A 34 18.21 17.65 -3.11
C LEU A 34 18.82 17.67 -4.51
N GLY A 35 18.84 18.86 -5.12
CA GLY A 35 19.19 19.00 -6.53
C GLY A 35 18.10 18.40 -7.43
N ALA A 36 18.45 17.39 -8.22
CA ALA A 36 17.51 16.67 -9.08
C ALA A 36 16.85 15.47 -8.38
N GLU A 37 17.32 15.10 -7.17
CA GLU A 37 16.82 13.94 -6.45
C GLU A 37 15.70 14.31 -5.48
N SER A 38 14.70 13.42 -5.41
CA SER A 38 13.55 13.53 -4.52
C SER A 38 13.72 12.56 -3.35
N VAL A 39 13.60 13.04 -2.12
CA VAL A 39 13.62 12.15 -0.93
C VAL A 39 12.49 11.13 -1.00
N HIS A 40 11.31 11.53 -1.48
CA HIS A 40 10.21 10.59 -1.69
C HIS A 40 10.51 9.52 -2.73
N GLU A 41 11.30 9.84 -3.77
CA GLU A 41 11.68 8.85 -4.78
C GLU A 41 12.66 7.81 -4.20
N ALA A 42 13.62 8.25 -3.37
CA ALA A 42 14.50 7.34 -2.66
C ALA A 42 13.72 6.42 -1.69
N ASP A 43 12.78 6.99 -0.94
CA ASP A 43 11.90 6.25 -0.03
C ASP A 43 10.98 5.29 -0.78
N TRP A 44 10.43 5.71 -1.93
CA TRP A 44 9.63 4.86 -2.81
C TRP A 44 10.41 3.62 -3.25
N ASN A 45 11.60 3.83 -3.79
CA ASN A 45 12.46 2.72 -4.24
C ASN A 45 12.81 1.76 -3.09
N ALA A 46 13.03 2.29 -1.88
CA ALA A 46 13.26 1.46 -0.70
C ALA A 46 12.00 0.69 -0.26
N MET A 47 10.82 1.32 -0.33
CA MET A 47 9.55 0.68 -0.01
C MET A 47 9.22 -0.45 -0.98
N ILE A 48 9.36 -0.22 -2.30
CA ILE A 48 9.10 -1.26 -3.31
C ILE A 48 10.02 -2.47 -3.11
N ARG A 49 11.33 -2.26 -2.85
CA ARG A 49 12.25 -3.36 -2.54
C ARG A 49 11.84 -4.14 -1.28
N ARG A 50 11.29 -3.45 -0.26
CA ARG A 50 10.82 -4.09 0.97
C ARG A 50 9.54 -4.89 0.74
N LEU A 51 8.59 -4.37 -0.03
CA LEU A 51 7.36 -5.06 -0.41
C LEU A 51 7.70 -6.31 -1.22
N ASP A 52 8.59 -6.19 -2.20
CA ASP A 52 9.05 -7.32 -3.01
C ASP A 52 9.68 -8.43 -2.15
N ALA A 53 10.53 -8.04 -1.19
CA ALA A 53 11.17 -8.99 -0.26
C ALA A 53 10.17 -9.74 0.65
N VAL A 54 8.96 -9.20 0.86
CA VAL A 54 7.88 -9.86 1.62
C VAL A 54 6.78 -10.44 0.71
N GLY A 55 7.00 -10.47 -0.60
CA GLY A 55 6.07 -11.08 -1.56
C GLY A 55 4.87 -10.22 -1.93
N TYR A 56 4.95 -8.90 -1.78
CA TYR A 56 3.89 -7.97 -2.15
C TYR A 56 4.32 -7.04 -3.29
N GLU A 57 3.36 -6.70 -4.15
CA GLU A 57 3.56 -5.76 -5.25
C GLU A 57 2.36 -4.83 -5.43
N LEU A 58 2.54 -3.78 -6.23
CA LEU A 58 1.51 -2.79 -6.51
C LEU A 58 0.40 -3.43 -7.34
N SER A 59 -0.85 -3.18 -6.96
CA SER A 59 -1.97 -3.52 -7.83
C SER A 59 -1.95 -2.58 -9.03
N ASP A 60 -1.86 -3.13 -10.23
CA ASP A 60 -1.89 -2.36 -11.46
C ASP A 60 -3.33 -2.06 -11.89
N ASP A 61 -3.54 -0.88 -12.50
CA ASP A 61 -4.79 -0.57 -13.18
C ASP A 61 -5.05 -1.53 -14.36
N GLU A 62 -6.26 -1.50 -14.92
CA GLU A 62 -6.66 -2.36 -16.04
C GLU A 62 -5.76 -2.22 -17.28
N ARG A 63 -4.89 -1.20 -17.32
CA ARG A 63 -3.96 -0.94 -18.40
C ARG A 63 -2.52 -1.31 -18.06
N GLY A 64 -2.18 -1.60 -16.79
CA GLY A 64 -0.81 -1.86 -16.35
C GLY A 64 0.09 -0.62 -16.32
N HIS A 65 -0.49 0.59 -16.26
CA HIS A 65 0.29 1.84 -16.42
C HIS A 65 0.53 2.57 -15.11
N ALA A 66 -0.33 2.35 -14.12
CA ALA A 66 -0.22 2.99 -12.82
C ALA A 66 -0.80 2.10 -11.71
N PRO A 67 -0.32 2.28 -10.46
CA PRO A 67 -0.94 1.64 -9.31
C PRO A 67 -2.39 2.06 -9.15
N VAL A 68 -3.26 1.13 -8.78
CA VAL A 68 -4.66 1.39 -8.46
C VAL A 68 -4.74 2.29 -7.22
N GLU A 69 -5.26 3.51 -7.37
CA GLU A 69 -5.60 4.37 -6.24
C GLU A 69 -6.92 3.87 -5.60
N CYS A 70 -6.83 3.40 -4.36
CA CYS A 70 -7.97 2.90 -3.59
C CYS A 70 -8.68 4.00 -2.80
N GLY A 71 -8.12 5.21 -2.76
CA GLY A 71 -8.70 6.37 -2.10
C GLY A 71 -7.65 7.24 -1.42
N GLN A 72 -8.12 8.05 -0.47
CA GLN A 72 -7.29 9.01 0.26
C GLN A 72 -7.56 8.94 1.75
N THR A 73 -6.49 9.12 2.52
CA THR A 73 -6.56 9.33 3.97
C THR A 73 -7.25 10.67 4.30
N ARG A 74 -7.70 10.83 5.55
CA ARG A 74 -8.29 12.11 6.02
C ARG A 74 -7.36 13.32 5.87
N ASP A 75 -6.06 13.10 5.90
CA ASP A 75 -5.05 14.15 5.74
C ASP A 75 -4.58 14.35 4.29
N GLY A 76 -5.31 13.77 3.32
CA GLY A 76 -5.12 13.98 1.88
C GLY A 76 -3.96 13.19 1.26
N ARG A 77 -3.42 12.19 1.97
CA ARG A 77 -2.45 11.24 1.40
C ARG A 77 -3.14 10.19 0.56
N ALA A 78 -2.62 9.92 -0.64
CA ALA A 78 -3.09 8.88 -1.53
C ALA A 78 -2.85 7.48 -0.95
N ILE A 79 -3.74 6.56 -1.26
CA ILE A 79 -3.68 5.15 -0.87
C ILE A 79 -3.72 4.33 -2.14
N VAL A 80 -2.70 3.50 -2.35
CA VAL A 80 -2.63 2.61 -3.50
C VAL A 80 -2.79 1.15 -3.07
N GLY A 81 -3.38 0.34 -3.94
CA GLY A 81 -3.61 -1.08 -3.72
C GLY A 81 -2.32 -1.89 -3.80
N LEU A 82 -2.24 -2.92 -2.96
CA LEU A 82 -1.19 -3.94 -3.00
C LEU A 82 -1.84 -5.31 -3.10
N PHE A 83 -1.13 -6.24 -3.74
CA PHE A 83 -1.48 -7.66 -3.69
C PHE A 83 -0.25 -8.52 -3.34
N GLY A 84 -0.49 -9.57 -2.57
CA GLY A 84 0.48 -10.58 -2.21
C GLY A 84 0.53 -11.67 -3.27
N ARG A 85 1.74 -12.06 -3.69
CA ARG A 85 1.97 -13.12 -4.69
C ARG A 85 1.61 -14.50 -4.17
N ASP A 86 1.81 -14.73 -2.88
CA ASP A 86 1.55 -16.01 -2.20
C ASP A 86 0.63 -15.79 -0.98
N PRO A 87 -0.68 -15.56 -1.17
CA PRO A 87 -1.60 -15.47 -0.05
C PRO A 87 -1.68 -16.80 0.70
N ILE A 88 -1.83 -16.74 2.02
CA ILE A 88 -1.96 -17.95 2.86
C ILE A 88 -3.21 -18.76 2.46
N VAL A 89 -4.25 -18.08 1.97
CA VAL A 89 -5.48 -18.69 1.48
C VAL A 89 -5.62 -18.38 0.00
N THR A 90 -5.63 -19.42 -0.85
CA THR A 90 -5.68 -19.30 -2.32
C THR A 90 -7.04 -18.84 -2.85
N ASP A 91 -8.12 -19.07 -2.09
CA ASP A 91 -9.48 -18.60 -2.39
C ASP A 91 -10.14 -18.17 -1.07
N PRO A 92 -9.79 -16.98 -0.56
CA PRO A 92 -10.30 -16.52 0.72
C PRO A 92 -11.82 -16.30 0.62
N PRO A 93 -12.62 -16.76 1.60
CA PRO A 93 -14.05 -16.51 1.58
C PRO A 93 -14.33 -15.01 1.57
N LEU A 94 -15.40 -14.59 0.89
CA LEU A 94 -15.77 -13.18 0.74
C LEU A 94 -15.79 -12.42 2.08
N ASP A 95 -16.22 -13.07 3.16
CA ASP A 95 -16.23 -12.47 4.50
C ASP A 95 -14.82 -12.16 5.02
N LEU A 96 -13.83 -13.00 4.71
CA LEU A 96 -12.42 -12.77 5.09
C LEU A 96 -11.82 -11.62 4.29
N ILE A 97 -12.16 -11.53 3.00
CA ILE A 97 -11.78 -10.41 2.13
C ILE A 97 -12.39 -9.12 2.66
N ALA A 98 -13.71 -9.10 2.88
CA ALA A 98 -14.42 -7.93 3.37
C ALA A 98 -13.88 -7.45 4.74
N ALA A 99 -13.66 -8.38 5.68
CA ALA A 99 -13.08 -8.05 6.99
C ALA A 99 -11.63 -7.55 6.87
N GLY A 100 -10.83 -8.15 5.98
CA GLY A 100 -9.47 -7.74 5.69
C GLY A 100 -9.41 -6.32 5.12
N SER A 101 -10.17 -6.07 4.06
CA SER A 101 -10.32 -4.76 3.42
C SER A 101 -10.79 -3.69 4.42
N GLN A 102 -11.82 -3.98 5.23
CA GLN A 102 -12.29 -3.06 6.25
C GLN A 102 -11.18 -2.74 7.29
N ALA A 103 -10.43 -3.75 7.74
CA ALA A 103 -9.33 -3.57 8.68
C ALA A 103 -8.19 -2.74 8.06
N LEU A 104 -7.87 -2.95 6.78
CA LEU A 104 -6.88 -2.16 6.03
C LEU A 104 -7.32 -0.70 5.91
N MET A 105 -8.58 -0.44 5.56
CA MET A 105 -9.11 0.92 5.43
C MET A 105 -9.13 1.67 6.77
N LEU A 106 -9.49 0.99 7.86
CA LEU A 106 -9.40 1.56 9.21
C LEU A 106 -7.96 1.90 9.61
N ARG A 107 -7.00 1.03 9.27
CA ARG A 107 -5.57 1.27 9.54
C ARG A 107 -5.00 2.43 8.73
N ALA A 108 -5.36 2.50 7.46
CA ALA A 108 -4.99 3.60 6.58
C ALA A 108 -5.69 4.92 6.93
N ARG A 109 -6.74 4.90 7.78
CA ARG A 109 -7.55 6.07 8.16
C ARG A 109 -8.24 6.72 6.97
N VAL A 110 -8.86 5.90 6.12
CA VAL A 110 -9.64 6.34 4.95
C VAL A 110 -10.92 7.05 5.41
N THR A 111 -11.33 8.08 4.68
CA THR A 111 -12.64 8.73 4.85
C THR A 111 -13.67 8.02 3.97
N SER A 112 -14.77 7.57 4.57
CA SER A 112 -15.98 7.11 3.87
C SER A 112 -16.79 8.27 3.33
#